data_AF-A0A258I2R0-F1
#
_entry.id   AF-A0A258I2R0-F1
#
_cell.length_a   1.000
_cell.length_b   1.000
_cell.length_c   1.000
_cell.angle_alpha   90.00
_cell.angle_beta   90.00
_cell.angle_gamma   90.00
#
_symmetry.space_group_name_H-M   'P 1'
#
loop_
_entity.id
_entity.type
_entity.pdbx_description
1 polymer ?
#
loop_
_entity_poly.entity_id
_entity_poly.type
_entity_poly.pdbx_seq_one_letter_code
_entity_poly.pdbx_strand_id
1 'polypeptide(L)'
;MDMEIETEVIAQSFDLVSRQDEAEKAIKVLRSDVDEVKARLDRVSRAASRPALDGAAKTESPEVKSFVTGYLRQGRETELKSLSGLTPGDGGYAVPREIDAMIASELKDISPIRQIAQVVQVGSAGYRKLVATGGVASGWVGEGDDRPETASPTFAEVAPPSGDLYANPAASQAMLDDAGFDLEGWLASEIAMEFAAAEGSAFVSGTGVNQPLGFLASSTSMAGDAVRPFGSLQYIGSGDASGFDAKDRRGREVRVALELHLRGEEAGESADLAALVADRIEAMPAAHSSFRLVSTQFLRGRAEQRANLKRAVLLEYRFRLFEA
;
A
#
# COMPACT_ATOMS: atom_id res chain seq x y z
N MET A 1 -45.67 3.02 83.63
CA MET A 1 -45.16 3.81 82.49
C MET A 1 -43.64 3.78 82.45
N ASP A 2 -42.92 3.92 83.58
CA ASP A 2 -41.44 3.84 83.59
C ASP A 2 -40.85 2.46 83.25
N MET A 3 -41.51 1.37 83.69
CA MET A 3 -41.05 -0.01 83.41
C MET A 3 -41.18 -0.41 81.93
N GLU A 4 -42.14 0.15 81.19
CA GLU A 4 -42.32 -0.12 79.75
C GLU A 4 -41.25 0.57 78.91
N ILE A 5 -40.86 1.79 79.30
CA ILE A 5 -39.79 2.56 78.65
C ILE A 5 -38.45 1.84 78.80
N GLU A 6 -38.14 1.28 79.98
CA GLU A 6 -36.91 0.50 80.19
C GLU A 6 -36.87 -0.77 79.32
N THR A 7 -38.00 -1.48 79.17
CA THR A 7 -38.06 -2.67 78.30
C THR A 7 -37.89 -2.34 76.82
N GLU A 8 -38.38 -1.18 76.37
CA GLU A 8 -38.27 -0.73 74.98
C GLU A 8 -36.84 -0.27 74.65
N VAL A 9 -36.16 0.41 75.59
CA VAL A 9 -34.75 0.81 75.46
C VAL A 9 -33.83 -0.41 75.44
N ILE A 10 -34.11 -1.42 76.26
CA ILE A 10 -33.35 -2.68 76.26
C ILE A 10 -33.54 -3.43 74.93
N ALA A 11 -34.77 -3.52 74.41
CA ALA A 11 -35.05 -4.15 73.11
C ALA A 11 -34.34 -3.43 71.95
N GLN A 12 -34.32 -2.09 71.95
CA GLN A 12 -33.57 -1.29 70.97
C GLN A 12 -32.05 -1.52 71.07
N SER A 13 -31.52 -1.71 72.29
CA SER A 13 -30.09 -2.02 72.49
C SER A 13 -29.70 -3.37 71.90
N PHE A 14 -30.53 -4.41 72.04
CA PHE A 14 -30.30 -5.73 71.43
C PHE A 14 -30.35 -5.70 69.90
N ASP A 15 -31.28 -4.93 69.30
CA ASP A 15 -31.34 -4.75 67.84
C ASP A 15 -30.09 -4.03 67.31
N LEU A 16 -29.59 -3.05 68.07
CA LEU A 16 -28.37 -2.31 67.72
C LEU A 16 -27.12 -3.21 67.74
N VAL A 17 -27.01 -4.10 68.73
CA VAL A 17 -25.94 -5.10 68.80
C VAL A 17 -26.03 -6.10 67.65
N SER A 18 -27.24 -6.56 67.30
CA SER A 18 -27.45 -7.47 66.17
C SER A 18 -26.99 -6.85 64.84
N ARG A 19 -27.31 -5.58 64.60
CA ARG A 19 -26.86 -4.85 63.39
C ARG A 19 -25.35 -4.63 63.38
N GLN A 20 -24.73 -4.41 64.54
CA GLN A 20 -23.27 -4.32 64.66
C GLN A 20 -22.60 -5.65 64.30
N ASP A 21 -23.12 -6.78 64.80
CA ASP A 21 -22.60 -8.11 64.47
C ASP A 21 -22.72 -8.44 62.97
N GLU A 22 -23.81 -8.02 62.31
CA GLU A 22 -23.98 -8.16 60.86
C GLU A 22 -23.01 -7.28 60.07
N ALA A 23 -22.80 -6.03 60.51
CA ALA A 23 -21.84 -5.13 59.90
C ALA A 23 -20.40 -5.65 60.05
N GLU A 24 -20.02 -6.18 61.21
CA GLU A 24 -18.70 -6.78 61.42
C GLU A 24 -18.46 -7.99 60.52
N LYS A 25 -19.49 -8.85 60.33
CA LYS A 25 -19.42 -9.96 59.37
C LYS A 25 -19.22 -9.46 57.93
N ALA A 26 -19.98 -8.45 57.50
CA ALA A 26 -19.86 -7.87 56.17
C ALA A 26 -18.48 -7.24 55.94
N ILE A 27 -17.95 -6.50 56.93
CA ILE A 27 -16.61 -5.90 56.88
C ILE A 27 -15.53 -6.98 56.78
N LYS A 28 -15.70 -8.12 57.46
CA LYS A 28 -14.76 -9.24 57.38
C LYS A 28 -14.71 -9.84 55.97
N VAL A 29 -15.87 -10.00 55.32
CA VAL A 29 -15.96 -10.48 53.92
C VAL A 29 -15.32 -9.48 52.96
N LEU A 30 -15.63 -8.19 53.10
CA LEU A 30 -15.01 -7.14 52.29
C LEU A 30 -13.48 -7.12 52.42
N ARG A 31 -12.95 -7.33 53.62
CA ARG A 31 -11.50 -7.43 53.84
C ARG A 31 -10.90 -8.64 53.13
N SER A 32 -11.54 -9.80 53.18
CA SER A 32 -11.05 -10.98 52.44
C SER A 32 -11.09 -10.76 50.92
N ASP A 33 -12.13 -10.11 50.41
CA ASP A 33 -12.26 -9.82 48.97
C ASP A 33 -11.17 -8.83 48.52
N VAL A 34 -10.89 -7.81 49.33
CA VAL A 34 -9.80 -6.85 49.07
C VAL A 34 -8.44 -7.54 49.08
N ASP A 35 -8.21 -8.48 50.01
CA ASP A 35 -6.96 -9.24 50.05
C ASP A 35 -6.82 -10.17 48.83
N GLU A 36 -7.91 -10.77 48.35
CA GLU A 36 -7.90 -11.56 47.11
C GLU A 36 -7.60 -10.68 45.87
N VAL A 37 -8.22 -9.50 45.79
CA VAL A 37 -7.98 -8.54 44.70
C VAL A 37 -6.53 -8.05 44.71
N LYS A 38 -5.97 -7.74 45.89
CA LYS A 38 -4.54 -7.40 46.04
C LYS A 38 -3.64 -8.54 45.59
N ALA A 39 -3.94 -9.78 45.99
CA ALA A 39 -3.17 -10.95 45.58
C ALA A 39 -3.20 -11.18 44.05
N ARG A 40 -4.34 -10.92 43.40
CA ARG A 40 -4.44 -10.96 41.93
C ARG A 40 -3.64 -9.83 41.28
N LEU A 41 -3.75 -8.60 41.78
CA LEU A 41 -2.99 -7.45 41.28
C LEU A 41 -1.49 -7.66 41.40
N ASP A 42 -1.02 -8.19 42.53
CA ASP A 42 0.40 -8.51 42.78
C ASP A 42 0.94 -9.62 41.88
N ARG A 43 0.06 -10.53 41.43
CA ARG A 43 0.43 -11.59 40.48
C ARG A 43 0.57 -11.01 39.07
N VAL A 44 -0.34 -10.13 38.68
CA VAL A 44 -0.31 -9.45 37.37
C VAL A 44 0.88 -8.50 37.29
N SER A 45 1.14 -7.70 38.33
CA SER A 45 2.27 -6.78 38.37
C SER A 45 3.62 -7.52 38.33
N ARG A 46 3.74 -8.65 39.03
CA ARG A 46 4.92 -9.52 38.96
C ARG A 46 5.09 -10.20 37.60
N ALA A 47 4.00 -10.59 36.93
CA ALA A 47 4.07 -11.13 35.57
C ALA A 47 4.53 -10.07 34.56
N ALA A 48 4.03 -8.83 34.68
CA ALA A 48 4.39 -7.70 33.82
C ALA A 48 5.83 -7.19 34.06
N SER A 49 6.36 -7.36 35.28
CA SER A 49 7.69 -6.86 35.67
C SER A 49 8.82 -7.88 35.49
N ARG A 50 8.55 -9.07 34.94
CA ARG A 50 9.59 -10.08 34.68
C ARG A 50 10.42 -9.67 33.46
N PRO A 51 11.75 -9.46 33.61
CA PRO A 51 12.62 -9.25 32.47
C PRO A 51 12.58 -10.48 31.55
N ALA A 52 12.48 -10.26 30.23
CA ALA A 52 12.47 -11.31 29.24
C ALA A 52 13.81 -12.07 29.28
N LEU A 53 13.81 -13.27 29.86
CA LEU A 53 14.89 -14.22 29.73
C LEU A 53 14.73 -14.93 28.38
N ASP A 54 15.84 -14.97 27.65
CA ASP A 54 15.97 -15.54 26.32
C ASP A 54 15.32 -16.94 26.23
N GLY A 55 14.33 -17.07 25.34
CA GLY A 55 13.70 -18.35 24.99
C GLY A 55 12.33 -18.70 25.58
N ALA A 56 11.68 -17.84 26.37
CA ALA A 56 10.29 -18.08 26.80
C ALA A 56 9.29 -17.64 25.71
N ALA A 57 8.30 -18.50 25.42
CA ALA A 57 7.21 -18.31 24.47
C ALA A 57 6.76 -16.84 24.37
N LYS A 58 6.58 -16.33 23.14
CA LYS A 58 5.99 -15.03 22.83
C LYS A 58 4.81 -14.82 23.79
N THR A 59 5.00 -13.98 24.80
CA THR A 59 3.89 -13.58 25.64
C THR A 59 3.03 -12.70 24.75
N GLU A 60 1.89 -13.24 24.30
CA GLU A 60 0.91 -12.51 23.48
C GLU A 60 0.69 -11.12 24.07
N SER A 61 0.68 -10.09 23.21
CA SER A 61 0.44 -8.74 23.67
C SER A 61 -0.95 -8.65 24.32
N PRO A 62 -1.12 -7.84 25.39
CA PRO A 62 -2.41 -7.67 26.05
C PRO A 62 -3.54 -7.32 25.08
N GLU A 63 -3.22 -6.58 24.01
CA GLU A 63 -4.11 -6.15 22.94
C GLU A 63 -4.60 -7.35 22.12
N VAL A 64 -3.69 -8.22 21.67
CA VAL A 64 -4.00 -9.45 20.93
C VAL A 64 -4.88 -10.38 21.77
N LYS A 65 -4.49 -10.58 23.04
CA LYS A 65 -5.26 -11.42 23.95
C LYS A 65 -6.68 -10.89 24.19
N SER A 66 -6.84 -9.56 24.27
CA SER A 66 -8.13 -8.90 24.40
C SER A 66 -8.99 -9.08 23.15
N PHE A 67 -8.40 -8.95 21.96
CA PHE A 67 -9.09 -9.16 20.68
C PHE A 67 -9.58 -10.61 20.54
N VAL A 68 -8.72 -11.60 20.76
CA VAL A 68 -9.08 -13.02 20.63
C VAL A 68 -10.11 -13.43 21.68
N THR A 69 -9.91 -13.05 22.95
CA THR A 69 -10.81 -13.46 24.03
C THR A 69 -12.13 -12.69 24.03
N GLY A 70 -12.08 -11.38 23.78
CA GLY A 70 -13.24 -10.49 23.84
C GLY A 70 -14.09 -10.54 22.57
N TYR A 71 -13.46 -10.30 21.41
CA TYR A 71 -14.18 -10.23 20.15
C TYR A 71 -14.43 -11.62 19.56
N LEU A 72 -13.38 -12.40 19.31
CA LEU A 72 -13.52 -13.68 18.59
C LEU A 72 -14.25 -14.76 19.41
N ARG A 73 -13.93 -14.92 20.69
CA ARG A 73 -14.56 -15.96 21.55
C ARG A 73 -15.87 -15.53 22.18
N GLN A 74 -15.95 -14.30 22.69
CA GLN A 74 -17.11 -13.82 23.45
C GLN A 74 -18.09 -12.97 22.62
N GLY A 75 -17.75 -12.65 21.37
CA GLY A 75 -18.62 -11.86 20.48
C GLY A 75 -18.88 -10.45 21.02
N ARG A 76 -17.99 -9.89 21.84
CA ARG A 76 -18.18 -8.55 22.41
C ARG A 76 -17.91 -7.50 21.32
N GLU A 77 -18.95 -6.80 20.90
CA GLU A 77 -18.86 -5.76 19.87
C GLU A 77 -18.33 -4.41 20.39
N THR A 78 -18.27 -4.22 21.71
CA THR A 78 -17.90 -2.94 22.35
C THR A 78 -16.80 -3.14 23.39
N GLU A 79 -15.58 -2.70 23.06
CA GLU A 79 -14.49 -2.25 23.97
C GLU A 79 -13.21 -1.96 23.16
N LEU A 80 -12.33 -1.11 23.71
CA LEU A 80 -11.21 -0.37 23.08
C LEU A 80 -11.64 0.74 22.11
N LYS A 81 -11.83 1.95 22.67
CA LYS A 81 -11.93 3.27 22.02
C LYS A 81 -11.52 3.26 20.54
N SER A 82 -12.50 2.98 19.68
CA SER A 82 -12.36 3.26 18.25
C SER A 82 -12.34 4.78 18.07
N LEU A 83 -11.36 5.28 17.32
CA LEU A 83 -11.32 6.68 16.91
C LEU A 83 -12.22 6.86 15.67
N SER A 84 -13.52 6.58 15.78
CA SER A 84 -14.47 6.97 14.74
C SER A 84 -15.21 8.25 15.16
N GLY A 85 -15.05 9.31 14.36
CA GLY A 85 -15.54 10.66 14.67
C GLY A 85 -16.98 10.93 14.22
N LEU A 86 -17.76 9.91 13.83
CA LEU A 86 -19.07 10.13 13.20
C LEU A 86 -20.28 9.66 14.04
N THR A 87 -20.10 8.77 15.02
CA THR A 87 -21.17 8.41 15.98
C THR A 87 -20.58 7.80 17.27
N PRO A 88 -20.91 8.31 18.48
CA PRO A 88 -20.36 7.80 19.76
C PRO A 88 -20.82 6.39 20.21
N GLY A 89 -21.37 5.57 19.32
CA GLY A 89 -22.04 4.31 19.66
C GLY A 89 -21.51 3.04 18.97
N ASP A 90 -20.87 3.15 17.81
CA ASP A 90 -20.44 1.99 17.00
C ASP A 90 -18.93 1.73 17.17
N GLY A 91 -18.53 1.54 18.42
CA GLY A 91 -17.16 1.25 18.79
C GLY A 91 -16.79 -0.21 18.59
N GLY A 92 -16.62 -0.64 17.34
CA GLY A 92 -16.12 -1.98 17.02
C GLY A 92 -14.72 -2.24 17.59
N TYR A 93 -14.36 -3.52 17.72
CA TYR A 93 -13.05 -3.93 18.23
C TYR A 93 -11.93 -3.56 17.25
N ALA A 94 -10.95 -2.77 17.69
CA ALA A 94 -9.78 -2.45 16.87
C ALA A 94 -8.89 -3.69 16.69
N VAL A 95 -8.47 -3.94 15.45
CA VAL A 95 -7.51 -5.01 15.14
C VAL A 95 -6.16 -4.66 15.79
N PRO A 96 -5.53 -5.59 16.53
CA PRO A 96 -4.18 -5.39 17.07
C PRO A 96 -3.16 -5.05 15.99
N ARG A 97 -2.17 -4.21 16.33
CA ARG A 97 -1.16 -3.73 15.37
C ARG A 97 -0.33 -4.87 14.78
N GLU A 98 -0.14 -5.94 15.54
CA GLU A 98 0.59 -7.13 15.14
C GLU A 98 -0.13 -7.86 14.01
N ILE A 99 -1.44 -8.06 14.13
CA ILE A 99 -2.27 -8.70 13.10
C ILE A 99 -2.38 -7.78 11.86
N ASP A 100 -2.58 -6.48 12.07
CA ASP A 100 -2.58 -5.50 10.98
C ASP A 100 -1.26 -5.48 10.21
N ALA A 101 -0.12 -5.55 10.91
CA ALA A 101 1.19 -5.63 10.27
C ALA A 101 1.40 -6.94 9.49
N MET A 102 0.89 -8.07 9.98
CA MET A 102 0.91 -9.35 9.24
C MET A 102 0.11 -9.23 7.94
N ILE A 103 -1.13 -8.74 8.03
CA ILE A 103 -2.00 -8.52 6.88
C ILE A 103 -1.32 -7.58 5.87
N ALA A 104 -0.77 -6.45 6.32
CA ALA A 104 -0.12 -5.47 5.45
C ALA A 104 1.13 -6.04 4.75
N SER A 105 1.91 -6.88 5.43
CA SER A 105 3.07 -7.55 4.85
C SER A 105 2.64 -8.52 3.75
N GLU A 106 1.68 -9.38 4.06
CA GLU A 106 1.20 -10.42 3.15
C GLU A 106 0.47 -9.83 1.93
N LEU A 107 -0.32 -8.76 2.13
CA LEU A 107 -0.93 -7.99 1.04
C LEU A 107 0.08 -7.48 0.01
N LYS A 108 1.25 -7.02 0.47
CA LYS A 108 2.30 -6.50 -0.42
C LYS A 108 2.96 -7.62 -1.23
N ASP A 109 3.11 -8.79 -0.64
CA ASP A 109 3.71 -9.94 -1.30
C ASP A 109 2.76 -10.54 -2.36
N ILE A 110 1.45 -10.54 -2.08
CA ILE A 110 0.43 -11.09 -2.98
C ILE A 110 0.08 -10.11 -4.11
N SER A 111 -0.03 -8.81 -3.85
CA SER A 111 -0.53 -7.82 -4.82
C SER A 111 0.58 -7.29 -5.76
N PRO A 112 0.58 -7.64 -7.06
CA PRO A 112 1.62 -7.17 -7.98
C PRO A 112 1.60 -5.66 -8.19
N ILE A 113 0.42 -5.05 -8.12
CA ILE A 113 0.25 -3.61 -8.31
C ILE A 113 0.88 -2.84 -7.14
N ARG A 114 0.73 -3.32 -5.90
CA ARG A 114 1.36 -2.68 -4.73
C ARG A 114 2.89 -2.73 -4.77
N GLN A 115 3.47 -3.70 -5.47
CA GLN A 115 4.93 -3.80 -5.61
C GLN A 115 5.50 -2.74 -6.57
N ILE A 116 4.72 -2.31 -7.56
CA ILE A 116 5.14 -1.32 -8.57
C ILE A 116 4.62 0.09 -8.31
N ALA A 117 3.58 0.23 -7.47
CA ALA A 117 2.97 1.52 -7.14
C ALA A 117 3.59 2.14 -5.87
N GLN A 118 3.44 3.46 -5.74
CA GLN A 118 3.76 4.16 -4.50
C GLN A 118 2.64 3.97 -3.48
N VAL A 119 2.92 3.29 -2.37
CA VAL A 119 1.98 3.14 -1.24
C VAL A 119 2.21 4.28 -0.24
N VAL A 120 1.15 5.02 0.10
CA VAL A 120 1.21 6.14 1.05
C VAL A 120 0.29 5.83 2.24
N GLN A 121 0.85 5.92 3.45
CA GLN A 121 0.09 5.82 4.69
C GLN A 121 -0.60 7.17 4.97
N VAL A 122 -1.91 7.15 5.20
CA VAL A 122 -2.73 8.35 5.37
C VAL A 122 -3.39 8.33 6.74
N GLY A 123 -3.21 9.42 7.51
CA GLY A 123 -3.74 9.52 8.88
C GLY A 123 -5.14 10.13 8.99
N SER A 124 -5.64 10.75 7.92
CA SER A 124 -6.95 11.39 7.86
C SER A 124 -7.62 11.14 6.51
N ALA A 125 -8.95 11.24 6.47
CA ALA A 125 -9.71 11.13 5.22
C ALA A 125 -9.27 12.20 4.21
N GLY A 126 -9.05 11.80 2.95
CA GLY A 126 -8.83 12.72 1.83
C GLY A 126 -7.37 12.99 1.47
N TYR A 127 -6.63 11.97 1.05
CA TYR A 127 -5.31 12.14 0.44
C TYR A 127 -5.39 13.00 -0.82
N ARG A 128 -4.53 14.01 -0.91
CA ARG A 128 -4.40 14.89 -2.07
C ARG A 128 -2.94 15.13 -2.38
N LYS A 129 -2.59 15.09 -3.66
CA LYS A 129 -1.23 15.34 -4.16
C LYS A 129 -1.28 16.41 -5.24
N LEU A 130 -0.45 17.44 -5.09
CA LEU A 130 -0.23 18.42 -6.14
C LEU A 130 0.83 17.89 -7.12
N VAL A 131 0.50 17.91 -8.41
CA VAL A 131 1.39 17.49 -9.50
C VAL A 131 1.60 18.69 -10.42
N ALA A 132 2.85 19.03 -10.70
CA ALA A 132 3.17 20.08 -11.67
C ALA A 132 2.84 19.58 -13.08
N THR A 133 2.03 20.33 -13.83
CA THR A 133 1.60 20.00 -15.20
C THR A 133 2.39 20.72 -16.28
N GLY A 134 3.27 21.67 -15.89
CA GLY A 134 4.15 22.41 -16.77
C GLY A 134 5.58 22.48 -16.22
N GLY A 135 6.53 22.69 -17.12
CA GLY A 135 7.92 22.97 -16.75
C GLY A 135 8.10 24.41 -16.26
N VAL A 136 9.17 24.63 -15.48
CA VAL A 136 9.64 25.99 -15.19
C VAL A 136 10.25 26.55 -16.47
N ALA A 137 9.71 27.66 -16.96
CA ALA A 137 10.29 28.31 -18.13
C ALA A 137 11.64 28.94 -17.79
N SER A 138 12.60 28.84 -18.71
CA SER A 138 13.90 29.52 -18.61
C SER A 138 14.07 30.45 -19.80
N GLY A 139 14.66 31.63 -19.58
CA GLY A 139 14.97 32.59 -20.64
C GLY A 139 16.46 32.97 -20.63
N TRP A 140 17.01 33.22 -21.82
CA TRP A 140 18.31 33.86 -21.98
C TRP A 140 18.10 35.36 -22.16
N VAL A 141 18.88 36.18 -21.46
CA VAL A 141 18.79 37.65 -21.53
C VAL A 141 20.21 38.22 -21.70
N GLY A 142 20.34 39.26 -22.53
CA GLY A 142 21.59 39.96 -22.80
C GLY A 142 22.06 40.82 -21.63
N GLU A 143 23.32 41.25 -21.67
CA GLU A 143 23.87 42.16 -20.66
C GLU A 143 23.29 43.57 -20.86
N GLY A 144 22.48 44.03 -19.90
CA GLY A 144 21.85 45.36 -19.92
C GLY A 144 20.36 45.36 -20.23
N ASP A 145 19.80 44.21 -20.65
CA ASP A 145 18.37 44.08 -20.90
C ASP A 145 17.58 43.77 -19.62
N ASP A 146 16.31 44.21 -19.62
CA ASP A 146 15.36 43.85 -18.57
C ASP A 146 15.12 42.33 -18.57
N ARG A 147 15.08 41.74 -17.38
CA ARG A 147 14.82 40.30 -17.18
C ARG A 147 13.33 40.08 -16.90
N PRO A 148 12.51 39.74 -17.92
CA PRO A 148 11.09 39.48 -17.69
C PRO A 148 10.90 38.21 -16.85
N GLU A 149 9.80 38.17 -16.10
CA GLU A 149 9.41 37.02 -15.31
C GLU A 149 9.15 35.80 -16.22
N THR A 150 9.75 34.67 -15.87
CA THR A 150 9.53 33.40 -16.56
C THR A 150 8.19 32.80 -16.17
N ALA A 151 7.52 32.12 -17.08
CA ALA A 151 6.26 31.43 -16.77
C ALA A 151 6.41 30.49 -15.56
N SER A 152 5.52 30.65 -14.59
CA SER A 152 5.46 29.82 -13.38
C SER A 152 4.81 28.45 -13.67
N PRO A 153 5.24 27.38 -12.97
CA PRO A 153 4.65 26.06 -13.14
C PRO A 153 3.19 26.06 -12.70
N THR A 154 2.33 25.43 -13.51
CA THR A 154 0.94 25.16 -13.14
C THR A 154 0.87 23.85 -12.36
N PHE A 155 -0.02 23.79 -11.36
CA PHE A 155 -0.25 22.59 -10.56
C PHE A 155 -1.66 22.06 -10.79
N ALA A 156 -1.78 20.74 -10.89
CA ALA A 156 -3.04 20.02 -10.85
C ALA A 156 -3.13 19.21 -9.55
N GLU A 157 -4.30 19.20 -8.95
CA GLU A 157 -4.60 18.39 -7.79
C GLU A 157 -5.02 16.99 -8.22
N VAL A 158 -4.43 15.97 -7.60
CA VAL A 158 -4.82 14.58 -7.73
C VAL A 158 -5.41 14.13 -6.39
N ALA A 159 -6.69 13.82 -6.40
CA ALA A 159 -7.44 13.27 -5.26
C ALA A 159 -7.98 11.89 -5.65
N PRO A 160 -7.25 10.80 -5.35
CA PRO A 160 -7.69 9.45 -5.68
C PRO A 160 -9.00 9.11 -4.95
N PRO A 161 -10.02 8.58 -5.64
CA PRO A 161 -11.21 8.05 -4.98
C PRO A 161 -10.83 6.91 -4.03
N SER A 162 -11.42 6.91 -2.84
CA SER A 162 -11.21 5.89 -1.82
C SER A 162 -12.53 5.22 -1.44
N GLY A 163 -12.44 4.02 -0.88
CA GLY A 163 -13.57 3.28 -0.33
C GLY A 163 -13.09 2.32 0.74
N ASP A 164 -14.02 1.86 1.57
CA ASP A 164 -13.74 0.92 2.64
C ASP A 164 -13.91 -0.52 2.14
N LEU A 165 -12.86 -1.31 2.30
CA LEU A 165 -12.87 -2.74 2.02
C LEU A 165 -13.03 -3.50 3.35
N TYR A 166 -13.99 -4.42 3.43
CA TYR A 166 -14.29 -5.17 4.64
C TYR A 166 -14.38 -6.66 4.36
N ALA A 167 -14.05 -7.48 5.37
CA ALA A 167 -14.26 -8.93 5.38
C ALA A 167 -14.82 -9.35 6.74
N ASN A 168 -15.66 -10.38 6.75
CA ASN A 168 -16.21 -10.99 7.97
C ASN A 168 -16.00 -12.51 7.95
N PRO A 169 -14.76 -12.98 8.17
CA PRO A 169 -14.45 -14.40 8.18
C PRO A 169 -15.03 -15.08 9.43
N ALA A 170 -15.53 -16.31 9.26
CA ALA A 170 -16.08 -17.11 10.35
C ALA A 170 -15.10 -18.19 10.79
N ALA A 171 -14.75 -18.20 12.07
CA ALA A 171 -13.97 -19.28 12.71
C ALA A 171 -14.90 -20.22 13.49
N SER A 172 -14.63 -21.53 13.46
CA SER A 172 -15.39 -22.49 14.26
C SER A 172 -14.95 -22.47 15.73
N GLN A 173 -15.84 -22.84 16.66
CA GLN A 173 -15.50 -22.95 18.08
C GLN A 173 -14.38 -23.97 18.33
N ALA A 174 -14.34 -25.07 17.55
CA ALA A 174 -13.27 -26.05 17.65
C ALA A 174 -11.89 -25.46 17.30
N MET A 175 -11.82 -24.54 16.33
CA MET A 175 -10.58 -23.82 16.00
C MET A 175 -10.20 -22.81 17.09
N LEU A 176 -11.20 -22.18 17.72
CA LEU A 176 -10.98 -21.25 18.83
C LEU A 176 -10.46 -21.95 20.09
N ASP A 177 -10.86 -23.20 20.32
CA ASP A 177 -10.51 -23.97 21.51
C ASP A 177 -9.19 -24.77 21.37
N ASP A 178 -8.65 -24.89 20.15
CA ASP A 178 -7.40 -25.60 19.89
C ASP A 178 -6.17 -24.74 20.22
N ALA A 179 -5.45 -25.10 21.28
CA ALA A 179 -4.23 -24.41 21.72
C ALA A 179 -3.04 -24.58 20.76
N GLY A 180 -3.09 -25.56 19.85
CA GLY A 180 -2.05 -25.79 18.83
C GLY A 180 -2.29 -25.05 17.52
N PHE A 181 -3.47 -24.46 17.33
CA PHE A 181 -3.86 -23.78 16.10
C PHE A 181 -3.51 -22.29 16.15
N ASP A 182 -2.76 -21.81 15.15
CA ASP A 182 -2.45 -20.39 14.98
C ASP A 182 -3.61 -19.66 14.30
N LEU A 183 -4.59 -19.26 15.12
CA LEU A 183 -5.78 -18.54 14.65
C LEU A 183 -5.45 -17.17 14.07
N GLU A 184 -4.46 -16.46 14.63
CA GLU A 184 -4.08 -15.12 14.21
C GLU A 184 -3.44 -15.15 12.83
N GLY A 185 -2.47 -16.04 12.62
CA GLY A 185 -1.82 -16.24 11.33
C GLY A 185 -2.79 -16.71 10.27
N TRP A 186 -3.68 -17.65 10.59
CA TRP A 186 -4.73 -18.10 9.66
C TRP A 186 -5.68 -16.96 9.28
N LEU A 187 -6.19 -16.22 10.26
CA LEU A 187 -7.13 -15.12 10.03
C LEU A 187 -6.47 -14.00 9.20
N ALA A 188 -5.23 -13.64 9.53
CA ALA A 188 -4.47 -12.64 8.80
C ALA A 188 -4.27 -13.05 7.34
N SER A 189 -3.91 -14.31 7.09
CA SER A 189 -3.65 -14.81 5.74
C SER A 189 -4.91 -14.87 4.88
N GLU A 190 -6.02 -15.38 5.42
CA GLU A 190 -7.30 -15.41 4.70
C GLU A 190 -7.78 -13.99 4.33
N ILE A 191 -7.73 -13.05 5.29
CA ILE A 191 -8.11 -11.66 5.05
C ILE A 191 -7.17 -11.01 4.02
N ALA A 192 -5.85 -11.22 4.16
CA ALA A 192 -4.87 -10.65 3.24
C ALA A 192 -5.07 -11.17 1.81
N MET A 193 -5.38 -12.45 1.63
CA MET A 193 -5.59 -13.05 0.31
C MET A 193 -6.82 -12.47 -0.39
N GLU A 194 -7.96 -12.39 0.31
CA GLU A 194 -9.19 -11.81 -0.23
C GLU A 194 -9.04 -10.31 -0.50
N PHE A 195 -8.39 -9.57 0.42
CA PHE A 195 -8.15 -8.14 0.22
C PHE A 195 -7.19 -7.87 -0.94
N ALA A 196 -6.13 -8.67 -1.10
CA ALA A 196 -5.23 -8.55 -2.23
C ALA A 196 -5.94 -8.76 -3.57
N ALA A 197 -6.82 -9.76 -3.65
CA ALA A 197 -7.58 -10.06 -4.85
C ALA A 197 -8.61 -8.94 -5.17
N ALA A 198 -9.41 -8.54 -4.18
CA ALA A 198 -10.43 -7.53 -4.34
C ALA A 198 -9.84 -6.15 -4.70
N GLU A 199 -8.81 -5.73 -3.97
CA GLU A 199 -8.14 -4.47 -4.22
C GLU A 199 -7.36 -4.49 -5.55
N GLY A 200 -6.66 -5.59 -5.85
CA GLY A 200 -5.94 -5.76 -7.11
C GLY A 200 -6.86 -5.60 -8.32
N SER A 201 -8.05 -6.21 -8.28
CA SER A 201 -9.08 -6.03 -9.31
C SER A 201 -9.54 -4.56 -9.40
N ALA A 202 -9.78 -3.91 -8.26
CA ALA A 202 -10.18 -2.51 -8.22
C ALA A 202 -9.11 -1.55 -8.76
N PHE A 203 -7.82 -1.83 -8.55
CA PHE A 203 -6.74 -1.02 -9.13
C PHE A 203 -6.65 -1.13 -10.65
N VAL A 204 -7.11 -2.23 -11.25
CA VAL A 204 -7.13 -2.40 -12.71
C VAL A 204 -8.39 -1.79 -13.31
N SER A 205 -9.57 -2.19 -12.83
CA SER A 205 -10.86 -1.91 -13.47
C SER A 205 -11.90 -1.29 -12.54
N GLY A 206 -11.48 -0.78 -11.38
CA GLY A 206 -12.39 -0.17 -10.42
C GLY A 206 -13.06 1.09 -10.93
N THR A 207 -14.28 1.37 -10.43
CA THR A 207 -15.15 2.43 -10.94
C THR A 207 -14.89 3.81 -10.33
N GLY A 208 -14.18 3.87 -9.20
CA GLY A 208 -14.00 5.12 -8.43
C GLY A 208 -15.19 5.51 -7.54
N VAL A 209 -16.28 4.73 -7.50
CA VAL A 209 -17.46 5.02 -6.67
C VAL A 209 -17.46 4.11 -5.45
N ASN A 210 -17.15 4.65 -4.26
CA ASN A 210 -16.95 3.89 -3.01
C ASN A 210 -15.88 2.78 -3.13
N GLN A 211 -14.96 2.93 -4.06
CA GLN A 211 -13.82 2.02 -4.31
C GLN A 211 -12.75 2.78 -5.10
N PRO A 212 -11.52 2.24 -5.21
CA PRO A 212 -10.50 2.81 -6.09
C PRO A 212 -10.96 2.93 -7.55
N LEU A 213 -10.48 3.97 -8.24
CA LEU A 213 -10.58 4.09 -9.70
C LEU A 213 -9.44 3.32 -10.34
N GLY A 214 -9.77 2.36 -11.19
CA GLY A 214 -8.79 1.56 -11.90
C GLY A 214 -8.16 2.30 -13.09
N PHE A 215 -6.92 1.96 -13.42
CA PHE A 215 -6.24 2.62 -14.54
C PHE A 215 -6.88 2.33 -15.90
N LEU A 216 -7.58 1.20 -16.09
CA LEU A 216 -8.33 0.93 -17.33
C LEU A 216 -9.65 1.70 -17.42
N ALA A 217 -10.20 2.14 -16.29
CA ALA A 217 -11.42 2.95 -16.22
C ALA A 217 -11.12 4.46 -16.30
N SER A 218 -9.85 4.84 -16.28
CA SER A 218 -9.41 6.23 -16.42
C SER A 218 -9.68 6.75 -17.84
N SER A 219 -9.87 8.07 -17.97
CA SER A 219 -10.08 8.68 -19.29
C SER A 219 -8.89 8.42 -20.22
N THR A 220 -9.15 8.06 -21.48
CA THR A 220 -8.08 7.72 -22.45
C THR A 220 -8.00 8.70 -23.61
N SER A 221 -6.82 8.91 -24.16
CA SER A 221 -6.57 9.79 -25.31
C SER A 221 -5.51 9.19 -26.25
N MET A 222 -5.55 9.51 -27.54
CA MET A 222 -4.47 9.16 -28.48
C MET A 222 -3.36 10.23 -28.51
N ALA A 223 -3.58 11.37 -27.83
CA ALA A 223 -2.63 12.47 -27.79
C ALA A 223 -1.32 12.07 -27.09
N GLY A 224 -0.19 12.53 -27.64
CA GLY A 224 1.11 12.41 -26.99
C GLY A 224 1.26 13.36 -25.80
N ASP A 225 2.27 13.12 -24.96
CA ASP A 225 2.44 13.78 -23.65
C ASP A 225 2.42 15.31 -23.69
N ALA A 226 2.93 15.93 -24.77
CA ALA A 226 3.02 17.39 -24.88
C ALA A 226 1.65 18.10 -24.96
N VAL A 227 0.61 17.41 -25.41
CA VAL A 227 -0.73 17.99 -25.65
C VAL A 227 -1.85 17.18 -25.00
N ARG A 228 -1.53 16.04 -24.37
CA ARG A 228 -2.51 15.19 -23.71
C ARG A 228 -3.10 15.92 -22.50
N PRO A 229 -4.45 16.00 -22.37
CA PRO A 229 -5.07 16.57 -21.18
C PRO A 229 -4.63 15.83 -19.92
N PHE A 230 -4.30 16.58 -18.87
CA PHE A 230 -3.95 16.01 -17.57
C PHE A 230 -5.07 15.10 -17.06
N GLY A 231 -4.70 13.99 -16.41
CA GLY A 231 -5.65 12.99 -15.92
C GLY A 231 -6.17 12.00 -16.97
N SER A 232 -5.70 12.11 -18.22
CA SER A 232 -5.95 11.09 -19.25
C SER A 232 -4.72 10.23 -19.54
N LEU A 233 -4.96 8.94 -19.81
CA LEU A 233 -3.94 7.96 -20.19
C LEU A 233 -3.85 7.84 -21.71
N GLN A 234 -2.63 7.70 -22.23
CA GLN A 234 -2.47 7.46 -23.66
C GLN A 234 -2.77 6.01 -24.01
N TYR A 235 -3.46 5.82 -25.13
CA TYR A 235 -3.52 4.54 -25.82
C TYR A 235 -3.07 4.70 -27.27
N ILE A 236 -2.57 3.61 -27.84
CA ILE A 236 -2.24 3.51 -29.25
C ILE A 236 -3.27 2.55 -29.87
N GLY A 237 -4.09 3.07 -30.78
CA GLY A 237 -5.10 2.28 -31.47
C GLY A 237 -4.47 1.21 -32.37
N SER A 238 -5.13 0.06 -32.48
CA SER A 238 -4.72 -1.03 -33.38
C SER A 238 -4.85 -0.70 -34.87
N GLY A 239 -5.59 0.37 -35.22
CA GLY A 239 -5.87 0.82 -36.59
C GLY A 239 -7.26 0.40 -37.09
N ASP A 240 -7.85 -0.66 -36.52
CA ASP A 240 -9.21 -1.14 -36.82
C ASP A 240 -10.05 -1.23 -35.55
N ALA A 241 -11.31 -0.80 -35.61
CA ALA A 241 -12.20 -0.75 -34.44
C ALA A 241 -12.65 -2.14 -33.95
N SER A 242 -12.58 -3.16 -34.82
CA SER A 242 -13.03 -4.53 -34.56
C SER A 242 -11.88 -5.52 -34.32
N GLY A 243 -10.62 -5.10 -34.43
CA GLY A 243 -9.48 -5.98 -34.19
C GLY A 243 -8.12 -5.37 -34.50
N PHE A 244 -7.19 -6.23 -34.94
CA PHE A 244 -5.91 -5.79 -35.47
C PHE A 244 -6.08 -5.31 -36.90
N ASP A 245 -5.48 -4.16 -37.22
CA ASP A 245 -5.50 -3.65 -38.58
C ASP A 245 -4.75 -4.59 -39.53
N ALA A 246 -5.23 -4.64 -40.77
CA ALA A 246 -4.58 -5.38 -41.83
C ALA A 246 -3.57 -4.48 -42.53
N LYS A 247 -2.59 -5.11 -43.17
CA LYS A 247 -1.62 -4.38 -43.98
C LYS A 247 -2.32 -3.74 -45.19
N ASP A 248 -2.45 -2.42 -45.18
CA ASP A 248 -3.09 -1.63 -46.26
C ASP A 248 -2.17 -1.40 -47.48
N ARG A 249 -0.85 -1.49 -47.28
CA ARG A 249 0.17 -1.17 -48.29
C ARG A 249 1.34 -2.13 -48.26
N ARG A 250 2.10 -2.18 -49.35
CA ARG A 250 3.32 -3.00 -49.40
C ARG A 250 4.34 -2.52 -48.37
N GLY A 251 5.05 -3.49 -47.83
CA GLY A 251 6.06 -3.26 -46.80
C GLY A 251 7.12 -4.35 -46.88
N ARG A 252 8.34 -3.98 -46.53
CA ARG A 252 9.54 -4.79 -46.66
C ARG A 252 10.33 -4.79 -45.36
N GLU A 253 11.08 -5.86 -45.14
CA GLU A 253 12.10 -5.94 -44.09
C GLU A 253 13.45 -5.56 -44.71
N VAL A 254 14.17 -4.64 -44.07
CA VAL A 254 15.53 -4.24 -44.44
C VAL A 254 16.44 -4.55 -43.26
N ARG A 255 17.54 -5.25 -43.52
CA ARG A 255 18.59 -5.47 -42.52
C ARG A 255 19.78 -4.62 -42.86
N VAL A 256 20.27 -3.87 -41.88
CA VAL A 256 21.43 -2.99 -42.04
C VAL A 256 22.48 -3.40 -41.03
N ALA A 257 23.70 -3.58 -41.51
CA ALA A 257 24.89 -3.78 -40.71
C ALA A 257 25.74 -2.51 -40.81
N LEU A 258 25.97 -1.85 -39.66
CA LEU A 258 26.79 -0.66 -39.53
C LEU A 258 28.10 -1.08 -38.88
N GLU A 259 29.23 -0.87 -39.57
CA GLU A 259 30.56 -1.12 -39.00
C GLU A 259 31.26 0.22 -38.76
N LEU A 260 31.47 0.55 -37.50
CA LEU A 260 32.17 1.75 -37.07
C LEU A 260 33.66 1.45 -36.99
N HIS A 261 34.46 2.16 -37.78
CA HIS A 261 35.92 2.07 -37.74
C HIS A 261 36.51 3.24 -36.97
N LEU A 262 37.12 2.95 -35.83
CA LEU A 262 37.63 3.93 -34.89
C LEU A 262 39.13 3.73 -34.66
N ARG A 263 39.81 4.81 -34.26
CA ARG A 263 41.18 4.75 -33.73
C ARG A 263 41.11 5.19 -32.28
N GLY A 264 41.67 4.38 -31.39
CA GLY A 264 41.66 4.66 -29.95
C GLY A 264 42.39 3.58 -29.20
N GLU A 265 43.11 3.97 -28.14
CA GLU A 265 43.85 3.04 -27.28
C GLU A 265 42.89 2.34 -26.30
N GLU A 266 41.85 3.05 -25.85
CA GLU A 266 40.89 2.57 -24.86
C GLU A 266 39.62 1.99 -25.47
N ALA A 267 39.00 1.04 -24.74
CA ALA A 267 37.76 0.42 -25.18
C ALA A 267 36.52 1.30 -24.96
N GLY A 268 36.53 2.17 -23.95
CA GLY A 268 35.41 3.03 -23.57
C GLY A 268 35.03 4.03 -24.67
N GLU A 269 36.02 4.66 -25.31
CA GLU A 269 35.79 5.65 -26.38
C GLU A 269 34.99 5.08 -27.56
N SER A 270 35.20 3.80 -27.89
CA SER A 270 34.46 3.12 -28.96
C SER A 270 33.05 2.72 -28.54
N ALA A 271 32.82 2.49 -27.24
CA ALA A 271 31.52 2.12 -26.70
C ALA A 271 30.57 3.32 -26.66
N ASP A 272 31.06 4.50 -26.26
CA ASP A 272 30.24 5.71 -26.17
C ASP A 272 29.68 6.12 -27.53
N LEU A 273 30.51 6.12 -28.58
CA LEU A 273 30.04 6.45 -29.93
C LEU A 273 29.06 5.39 -30.46
N ALA A 274 29.31 4.11 -30.19
CA ALA A 274 28.39 3.04 -30.59
C ALA A 274 27.03 3.18 -29.89
N ALA A 275 27.01 3.55 -28.60
CA ALA A 275 25.79 3.84 -27.85
C ALA A 275 25.04 5.04 -28.44
N LEU A 276 25.72 6.15 -28.73
CA LEU A 276 25.10 7.31 -29.38
C LEU A 276 24.49 6.99 -30.74
N VAL A 277 25.15 6.14 -31.53
CA VAL A 277 24.63 5.67 -32.82
C VAL A 277 23.39 4.79 -32.61
N ALA A 278 23.42 3.89 -31.63
CA ALA A 278 22.27 3.05 -31.27
C ALA A 278 21.06 3.90 -30.84
N ASP A 279 21.26 4.84 -29.92
CA ASP A 279 20.23 5.77 -29.47
C ASP A 279 19.62 6.56 -30.64
N ARG A 280 20.47 7.01 -31.58
CA ARG A 280 20.01 7.74 -32.75
C ARG A 280 19.20 6.88 -33.72
N ILE A 281 19.56 5.62 -33.89
CA ILE A 281 18.82 4.65 -34.72
C ILE A 281 17.46 4.34 -34.09
N GLU A 282 17.42 4.17 -32.77
CA GLU A 282 16.20 3.86 -32.04
C GLU A 282 15.26 5.07 -31.95
N ALA A 283 15.80 6.28 -31.92
CA ALA A 283 15.03 7.53 -31.96
C ALA A 283 14.66 8.01 -33.39
N MET A 284 14.86 7.19 -34.42
CA MET A 284 14.58 7.57 -35.82
C MET A 284 13.06 7.83 -36.01
N PRO A 285 12.65 8.96 -36.61
CA PRO A 285 11.23 9.27 -36.81
C PRO A 285 10.51 8.23 -37.67
N ALA A 286 9.25 7.95 -37.37
CA ALA A 286 8.48 6.97 -38.15
C ALA A 286 8.20 7.43 -39.59
N ALA A 287 8.06 8.73 -39.85
CA ALA A 287 7.69 9.27 -41.15
C ALA A 287 8.91 9.76 -41.94
N HIS A 288 9.14 9.20 -43.13
CA HIS A 288 10.12 9.67 -44.10
C HIS A 288 9.47 9.92 -45.47
N SER A 289 10.17 10.63 -46.35
CA SER A 289 9.66 11.02 -47.68
C SER A 289 9.37 9.85 -48.63
N SER A 290 10.04 8.70 -48.46
CA SER A 290 9.97 7.55 -49.38
C SER A 290 9.54 6.24 -48.71
N PHE A 291 9.43 6.23 -47.38
CA PHE A 291 8.98 5.09 -46.61
C PHE A 291 8.48 5.54 -45.24
N ARG A 292 7.69 4.68 -44.59
CA ARG A 292 7.34 4.82 -43.18
C ARG A 292 8.02 3.71 -42.39
N LEU A 293 8.83 4.07 -41.40
CA LEU A 293 9.44 3.14 -40.46
C LEU A 293 8.38 2.65 -39.46
N VAL A 294 8.19 1.33 -39.41
CA VAL A 294 7.19 0.66 -38.56
C VAL A 294 7.83 0.16 -37.28
N SER A 295 8.96 -0.53 -37.41
CA SER A 295 9.72 -0.99 -36.25
C SER A 295 11.20 -1.06 -36.55
N THR A 296 11.98 -0.79 -35.52
CA THR A 296 13.43 -0.95 -35.46
C THR A 296 13.73 -2.01 -34.41
N GLN A 297 14.59 -2.95 -34.73
CA GLN A 297 15.02 -3.97 -33.79
C GLN A 297 16.51 -4.22 -33.90
N PHE A 298 17.21 -4.09 -32.79
CA PHE A 298 18.59 -4.54 -32.66
C PHE A 298 18.67 -6.07 -32.79
N LEU A 299 19.61 -6.55 -33.60
CA LEU A 299 19.85 -7.97 -33.81
C LEU A 299 21.08 -8.45 -33.04
N ARG A 300 22.22 -7.82 -33.30
CA ARG A 300 23.49 -8.17 -32.67
C ARG A 300 24.50 -7.04 -32.76
N GLY A 301 25.47 -7.07 -31.86
CA GLY A 301 26.61 -6.18 -31.85
C GLY A 301 27.89 -6.96 -31.64
N ARG A 302 28.99 -6.51 -32.25
CA ARG A 302 30.32 -7.10 -32.05
C ARG A 302 31.38 -6.01 -32.03
N ALA A 303 32.26 -6.06 -31.05
CA ALA A 303 33.47 -5.23 -31.02
C ALA A 303 34.70 -6.09 -31.33
N GLU A 304 35.63 -5.56 -32.12
CA GLU A 304 36.89 -6.20 -32.48
C GLU A 304 38.04 -5.17 -32.40
N GLN A 305 39.16 -5.58 -31.79
CA GLN A 305 40.41 -4.82 -31.87
C GLN A 305 41.25 -5.32 -33.05
N ARG A 306 41.72 -4.40 -33.89
CA ARG A 306 42.53 -4.66 -35.08
C ARG A 306 43.93 -4.05 -34.93
N ALA A 307 44.84 -4.42 -35.84
CA ALA A 307 46.19 -3.87 -35.88
C ALA A 307 46.19 -2.34 -36.01
N ASN A 308 47.28 -1.70 -35.56
CA ASN A 308 47.52 -0.24 -35.62
C ASN A 308 46.49 0.60 -34.85
N LEU A 309 46.14 0.17 -33.62
CA LEU A 309 45.20 0.89 -32.73
C LEU A 309 43.82 1.12 -33.37
N LYS A 310 43.43 0.27 -34.32
CA LYS A 310 42.11 0.33 -34.95
C LYS A 310 41.15 -0.55 -34.17
N ARG A 311 39.92 -0.09 -34.01
CA ARG A 311 38.81 -0.85 -33.45
C ARG A 311 37.65 -0.84 -34.45
N ALA A 312 36.94 -1.95 -34.53
CA ALA A 312 35.73 -2.08 -35.32
C ALA A 312 34.56 -2.44 -34.41
N VAL A 313 33.45 -1.69 -34.51
CA VAL A 313 32.21 -2.02 -33.82
C VAL A 313 31.12 -2.23 -34.85
N LEU A 314 30.65 -3.47 -34.96
CA LEU A 314 29.52 -3.85 -35.79
C LEU A 314 28.23 -3.74 -34.99
N LEU A 315 27.22 -3.08 -35.57
CA LEU A 315 25.85 -3.03 -35.07
C LEU A 315 24.91 -3.48 -36.19
N GLU A 316 24.10 -4.50 -35.92
CA GLU A 316 23.11 -5.00 -36.88
C GLU A 316 21.69 -4.73 -36.41
N TYR A 317 20.90 -4.18 -37.31
CA TYR A 317 19.51 -3.82 -37.09
C TYR A 317 18.60 -4.37 -38.18
N ARG A 318 17.37 -4.67 -37.77
CA ARG A 318 16.24 -5.03 -38.61
C ARG A 318 15.23 -3.91 -38.59
N PHE A 319 14.88 -3.42 -39.77
CA PHE A 319 13.87 -2.39 -39.98
C PHE A 319 12.69 -2.97 -40.74
N ARG A 320 11.47 -2.74 -40.26
CA ARG A 320 10.25 -3.01 -41.03
C ARG A 320 9.72 -1.69 -41.54
N LEU A 321 9.52 -1.61 -42.85
CA LEU A 321 9.16 -0.38 -43.55
C LEU A 321 7.87 -0.60 -44.34
N PHE A 322 7.03 0.41 -44.41
CA PHE A 322 6.02 0.54 -45.46
C PHE A 322 6.51 1.45 -46.58
N GLU A 323 6.04 1.20 -47.80
CA GLU A 323 6.15 2.17 -48.88
C GLU A 323 5.31 3.41 -48.55
N ALA A 324 5.80 4.58 -48.95
CA ALA A 324 5.12 5.87 -48.73
C ALA A 324 3.73 5.88 -49.39
#